data_AF-A0A1Q9MV51-F1
#
_entry.id   AF-A0A1Q9MV51-F1
#
_cell.length_a   1.000
_cell.length_b   1.000
_cell.length_c   1.000
_cell.angle_alpha   90.00
_cell.angle_beta   90.00
_cell.angle_gamma   90.00
#
_symmetry.space_group_name_H-M   'P 1'
#
loop_
_entity.id
_entity.type
_entity.pdbx_description
1 polymer ?
#
loop_
_entity_poly.entity_id
_entity_poly.type
_entity_poly.pdbx_seq_one_letter_code
_entity_poly.pdbx_strand_id
1 'polypeptide(L)'
;MLWLLRKQSNTRWGERVQWGEKIQPLFGISRGGRVFWWDGKQLHDDLMRIFVKTYYGDLNEKEIQRAGQEILLFTLPPEKLSAKQAIECRNAEVRSLLLQRIGNERLLEELHGRIIDRDRDARLISFDTGQVNAPYRLIRVRDSTTGQFYLLRVPPRISTCHDAIAWTFSLRPDQYNPIKET
;
A
#
# COMPACT_ATOMS: atom_id res chain seq x y z
N MET A 1 7.46 -20.27 -13.01
CA MET A 1 8.79 -20.93 -13.08
C MET A 1 9.81 -19.83 -13.31
N LEU A 2 10.83 -19.51 -12.51
CA LEU A 2 11.49 -20.02 -11.29
C LEU A 2 12.02 -18.75 -10.54
N TRP A 3 12.04 -18.58 -9.20
CA TRP A 3 12.84 -19.25 -8.13
C TRP A 3 14.37 -19.17 -8.40
N LEU A 4 15.33 -18.82 -7.52
CA LEU A 4 15.56 -18.83 -6.06
C LEU A 4 16.83 -18.00 -5.74
N LEU A 5 17.02 -17.57 -4.49
CA LEU A 5 18.28 -17.84 -3.79
C LEU A 5 17.97 -18.53 -2.46
N ARG A 6 18.47 -19.76 -2.34
CA ARG A 6 18.29 -20.70 -1.23
C ARG A 6 19.53 -20.66 -0.35
N LYS A 7 19.37 -20.73 0.98
CA LYS A 7 20.29 -21.50 1.84
C LYS A 7 19.46 -22.38 2.77
N GLN A 8 19.80 -23.66 2.79
CA GLN A 8 19.04 -24.76 3.38
C GLN A 8 18.84 -24.62 4.90
N SER A 9 17.63 -24.89 5.37
CA SER A 9 17.43 -25.66 6.60
C SER A 9 16.19 -26.53 6.44
N ASN A 10 16.38 -27.82 6.62
CA ASN A 10 15.45 -28.90 6.33
C ASN A 10 14.43 -29.04 7.45
N THR A 11 13.25 -28.41 7.32
CA THR A 11 12.05 -28.72 8.12
C THR A 11 10.80 -28.39 7.31
N ARG A 12 9.91 -29.38 7.16
CA ARG A 12 8.57 -29.22 6.58
C ARG A 12 7.79 -28.20 7.42
N TRP A 13 7.10 -27.29 6.73
CA TRP A 13 6.33 -26.14 7.25
C TRP A 13 7.19 -24.92 7.64
N GLY A 14 7.26 -23.93 6.75
CA GLY A 14 7.66 -22.56 7.09
C GLY A 14 8.60 -21.86 6.10
N GLU A 15 8.18 -20.69 5.60
CA GLU A 15 9.04 -19.52 5.38
C GLU A 15 8.29 -18.32 5.97
N ARG A 16 8.39 -18.06 7.28
CA ARG A 16 9.46 -17.34 8.01
C ARG A 16 9.38 -15.82 7.85
N VAL A 17 8.36 -15.24 8.47
CA VAL A 17 8.45 -13.90 9.07
C VAL A 17 9.61 -13.93 10.07
N GLN A 18 10.55 -12.99 9.95
CA GLN A 18 11.56 -12.77 11.00
C GLN A 18 10.85 -12.21 12.23
N TRP A 19 10.70 -13.04 13.26
CA TRP A 19 10.15 -12.63 14.54
C TRP A 19 11.20 -11.84 15.30
N GLY A 20 11.08 -10.51 15.27
CA GLY A 20 11.74 -9.65 16.24
C GLY A 20 11.03 -9.80 17.59
N GLU A 21 11.80 -10.06 18.66
CA GLU A 21 11.27 -10.09 20.01
C GLU A 21 10.67 -8.73 20.40
N LYS A 22 9.33 -8.65 20.34
CA LYS A 22 8.41 -7.95 21.26
C LYS A 22 7.08 -7.73 20.53
N ILE A 23 6.05 -8.38 21.08
CA ILE A 23 4.61 -8.33 20.78
C ILE A 23 4.21 -7.03 20.07
N GLN A 24 3.78 -7.14 18.80
CA GLN A 24 2.93 -6.16 18.14
C GLN A 24 1.56 -6.83 17.91
N PRO A 25 0.43 -6.18 18.21
CA PRO A 25 -0.88 -6.75 17.92
C PRO A 25 -0.98 -6.89 16.40
N LEU A 26 -0.95 -8.12 15.91
CA LEU A 26 -1.06 -8.38 14.47
C LEU A 26 -2.44 -7.87 14.04
N PHE A 27 -2.46 -6.80 13.28
CA PHE A 27 -3.59 -6.33 12.50
C PHE A 27 -3.08 -6.05 11.09
N GLY A 28 -3.72 -6.62 10.07
CA GLY A 28 -3.31 -6.46 8.68
C GLY A 28 -4.49 -6.60 7.72
N ILE A 29 -4.36 -6.08 6.51
CA ILE A 29 -5.38 -6.16 5.47
C ILE A 29 -4.73 -6.76 4.22
N SER A 30 -5.36 -7.81 3.65
CA SER A 30 -4.97 -8.43 2.38
C SER A 30 -5.37 -7.58 1.18
N ARG A 31 -4.78 -7.95 0.04
CA ARG A 31 -5.15 -7.49 -1.31
C ARG A 31 -6.64 -7.66 -1.64
N GLY A 32 -7.32 -8.64 -1.03
CA GLY A 32 -8.75 -8.90 -1.24
C GLY A 32 -9.68 -8.15 -0.28
N GLY A 33 -9.14 -7.24 0.55
CA GLY A 33 -9.92 -6.55 1.58
C GLY A 33 -10.29 -7.41 2.78
N ARG A 34 -9.69 -8.61 2.90
CA ARG A 34 -9.77 -9.42 4.12
C ARG A 34 -8.84 -8.85 5.17
N VAL A 35 -9.28 -8.86 6.41
CA VAL A 35 -8.57 -8.39 7.59
C VAL A 35 -8.05 -9.60 8.34
N PHE A 36 -6.80 -9.52 8.76
CA PHE A 36 -6.18 -10.49 9.64
C PHE A 36 -5.92 -9.85 10.97
N TRP A 37 -6.24 -10.55 12.05
CA TRP A 37 -5.89 -10.07 13.38
C TRP A 37 -5.65 -11.21 14.35
N TRP A 38 -4.82 -10.97 15.35
CA TRP A 38 -4.59 -11.91 16.46
C TRP A 38 -5.40 -11.46 17.67
N ASP A 39 -6.25 -12.33 18.21
CA ASP A 39 -7.10 -12.03 19.38
C ASP A 39 -6.48 -12.43 20.73
N GLY A 40 -5.21 -12.86 20.73
CA GLY A 40 -4.54 -13.43 21.90
C GLY A 40 -4.49 -14.96 21.90
N LYS A 41 -5.35 -15.64 21.13
CA LYS A 41 -5.49 -17.10 21.08
C LYS A 41 -5.33 -17.68 19.68
N GLN A 42 -5.87 -17.01 18.67
CA GLN A 42 -5.81 -17.46 17.28
C GLN A 42 -5.70 -16.28 16.30
N LEU A 43 -5.18 -16.59 15.12
CA LEU A 43 -5.16 -15.69 13.98
C LEU A 43 -6.50 -15.82 13.25
N HIS A 44 -7.18 -14.70 13.07
CA HIS A 44 -8.39 -14.61 12.28
C HIS A 44 -8.11 -14.06 10.89
N ASP A 45 -8.97 -14.40 9.94
CA ASP A 45 -8.96 -13.92 8.56
C ASP A 45 -10.41 -13.77 8.06
N ASP A 46 -10.92 -12.55 7.94
CA ASP A 46 -12.31 -12.32 7.52
C ASP A 46 -12.51 -10.99 6.78
N LEU A 47 -13.69 -10.76 6.20
CA LEU A 47 -14.04 -9.49 5.58
C LEU A 47 -14.07 -8.36 6.62
N MET A 48 -13.59 -7.17 6.24
CA MET A 48 -13.59 -5.97 7.10
C MET A 48 -14.95 -5.68 7.76
N ARG A 49 -16.06 -5.86 7.04
CA ARG A 49 -17.42 -5.67 7.58
C ARG A 49 -17.74 -6.62 8.73
N ILE A 50 -17.23 -7.86 8.67
CA ILE A 50 -17.46 -8.89 9.69
C ILE A 50 -16.57 -8.59 10.88
N PHE A 51 -15.30 -8.27 10.66
CA PHE A 51 -14.41 -7.80 11.73
C PHE A 51 -14.99 -6.63 12.52
N VAL A 52 -15.44 -5.58 11.82
CA VAL A 52 -16.06 -4.41 12.47
C VAL A 52 -17.28 -4.84 13.27
N LYS A 53 -18.20 -5.63 12.70
CA LYS A 53 -19.40 -6.08 13.40
C LYS A 53 -19.07 -6.91 14.66
N THR A 54 -18.05 -7.77 14.60
CA THR A 54 -17.74 -8.73 15.66
C THR A 54 -16.93 -8.09 16.80
N TYR A 55 -16.06 -7.13 16.51
CA TYR A 55 -15.14 -6.54 17.51
C TYR A 55 -15.40 -5.06 17.78
N TYR A 56 -16.57 -4.54 17.39
CA TYR A 56 -17.02 -3.18 17.73
C TYR A 56 -17.22 -3.07 19.25
N GLY A 57 -16.23 -2.51 19.97
CA GLY A 57 -16.30 -2.29 21.41
C GLY A 57 -15.19 -2.94 22.25
N ASP A 58 -14.49 -3.95 21.69
CA ASP A 58 -13.41 -4.68 22.40
C ASP A 58 -12.01 -4.18 22.06
N LEU A 59 -11.88 -3.24 21.13
CA LEU A 59 -10.59 -2.70 20.73
C LEU A 59 -10.12 -1.65 21.77
N ASN A 60 -8.88 -1.79 22.23
CA ASN A 60 -8.22 -0.81 23.09
C ASN A 60 -7.99 0.51 22.33
N GLU A 61 -8.25 1.65 22.97
CA GLU A 61 -8.14 3.01 22.42
C GLU A 61 -6.81 3.29 21.67
N LYS A 62 -5.68 2.75 22.14
CA LYS A 62 -4.36 2.87 21.50
C LYS A 62 -4.21 1.99 20.26
N GLU A 63 -4.88 0.84 20.21
CA GLU A 63 -4.87 -0.08 19.06
C GLU A 63 -5.85 0.42 17.98
N ILE A 64 -7.00 0.98 18.40
CA ILE A 64 -7.90 1.77 17.54
C ILE A 64 -7.18 3.00 16.99
N GLN A 65 -6.38 3.72 17.79
CA GLN A 65 -5.66 4.89 17.28
C GLN A 65 -4.64 4.54 16.18
N ARG A 66 -4.06 3.34 16.21
CA ARG A 66 -2.94 2.97 15.31
C ARG A 66 -3.39 2.18 14.07
N ALA A 67 -4.37 1.29 14.21
CA ALA A 67 -4.95 0.50 13.12
C ALA A 67 -6.37 0.95 12.76
N GLY A 68 -7.12 1.46 13.73
CA GLY A 68 -8.50 1.92 13.55
C GLY A 68 -8.64 3.09 12.59
N GLN A 69 -7.65 4.00 12.46
CA GLN A 69 -7.74 5.06 11.45
C GLN A 69 -7.77 4.48 10.02
N GLU A 70 -6.89 3.51 9.72
CA GLU A 70 -6.85 2.87 8.39
C GLU A 70 -8.13 2.06 8.11
N ILE A 71 -8.65 1.37 9.13
CA ILE A 71 -9.93 0.67 9.09
C ILE A 71 -11.10 1.64 8.85
N LEU A 72 -11.16 2.74 9.59
CA LEU A 72 -12.22 3.73 9.50
C LEU A 72 -12.24 4.36 8.10
N LEU A 73 -11.07 4.62 7.50
CA LEU A 73 -11.01 5.12 6.12
C LEU A 73 -11.61 4.13 5.12
N PHE A 74 -11.51 2.82 5.37
CA PHE A 74 -12.18 1.81 4.54
C PHE A 74 -13.69 1.73 4.77
N THR A 75 -14.21 2.07 5.95
CA THR A 75 -15.66 2.05 6.19
C THR A 75 -16.35 3.31 5.70
N LEU A 76 -15.61 4.39 5.44
CA LEU A 76 -16.18 5.59 4.83
C LEU A 76 -16.68 5.30 3.41
N PRO A 77 -17.83 5.89 3.01
CA PRO A 77 -18.21 5.92 1.60
C PRO A 77 -17.17 6.71 0.80
N PRO A 78 -16.90 6.34 -0.47
CA PRO A 78 -15.86 6.98 -1.28
C PRO A 78 -15.95 8.51 -1.35
N GLU A 79 -17.16 9.09 -1.31
CA GLU A 79 -17.35 10.55 -1.36
C GLU A 79 -16.84 11.26 -0.08
N LYS A 80 -16.77 10.56 1.05
CA LYS A 80 -16.28 11.10 2.32
C LYS A 80 -14.81 10.82 2.58
N LEU A 81 -14.18 10.01 1.74
CA LEU A 81 -12.76 9.71 1.81
C LEU A 81 -11.97 10.83 1.13
N SER A 82 -11.11 11.52 1.88
CA SER A 82 -10.23 12.57 1.34
C SER A 82 -8.90 12.00 0.84
N ALA A 83 -8.37 12.57 -0.23
CA ALA A 83 -7.06 12.24 -0.77
C ALA A 83 -5.93 12.46 0.25
N LYS A 84 -6.05 13.52 1.06
CA LYS A 84 -5.08 13.83 2.11
C LYS A 84 -5.01 12.72 3.18
N GLN A 85 -6.15 12.23 3.66
CA GLN A 85 -6.18 11.11 4.61
C GLN A 85 -5.60 9.83 4.01
N ALA A 86 -5.85 9.57 2.72
CA ALA A 86 -5.31 8.41 2.04
C ALA A 86 -3.78 8.47 1.94
N ILE A 87 -3.18 9.60 1.58
CA ILE A 87 -1.70 9.72 1.45
C ILE A 87 -0.96 9.67 2.80
N GLU A 88 -1.63 10.04 3.90
CA GLU A 88 -1.12 9.99 5.28
C GLU A 88 -1.17 8.58 5.88
N CYS A 89 -1.95 7.67 5.30
CA CYS A 89 -1.97 6.26 5.68
C CYS A 89 -0.55 5.69 5.61
N ARG A 90 -0.12 4.98 6.67
CA ARG A 90 1.25 4.49 6.77
C ARG A 90 1.42 3.22 5.94
N ASN A 91 0.47 2.30 6.06
CA ASN A 91 0.48 1.05 5.33
C ASN A 91 0.36 1.31 3.81
N ALA A 92 1.36 0.85 3.04
CA ALA A 92 1.41 1.11 1.60
C ALA A 92 0.27 0.42 0.82
N GLU A 93 -0.14 -0.78 1.25
CA GLU A 93 -1.22 -1.54 0.61
C GLU A 93 -2.56 -0.85 0.87
N VAL A 94 -2.83 -0.48 2.12
CA VAL A 94 -4.04 0.25 2.49
C VAL A 94 -4.10 1.59 1.77
N ARG A 95 -3.00 2.35 1.77
CA ARG A 95 -2.91 3.61 1.04
C ARG A 95 -3.22 3.42 -0.44
N SER A 96 -2.67 2.39 -1.10
CA SER A 96 -2.95 2.13 -2.52
C SER A 96 -4.45 1.84 -2.75
N LEU A 97 -5.06 1.01 -1.91
CA LEU A 97 -6.49 0.69 -1.99
C LEU A 97 -7.38 1.92 -1.75
N LEU A 98 -7.04 2.77 -0.76
CA LEU A 98 -7.75 4.02 -0.50
C LEU A 98 -7.64 4.97 -1.70
N LEU A 99 -6.44 5.15 -2.26
CA LEU A 99 -6.23 6.00 -3.44
C LEU A 99 -6.96 5.47 -4.69
N GLN A 100 -7.01 4.16 -4.89
CA GLN A 100 -7.81 3.55 -5.95
C GLN A 100 -9.31 3.85 -5.80
N ARG A 101 -9.83 3.81 -4.56
CA ARG A 101 -11.23 4.13 -4.27
C ARG A 101 -11.58 5.60 -4.52
N ILE A 102 -10.62 6.51 -4.33
CA ILE A 102 -10.79 7.94 -4.63
C ILE A 102 -10.77 8.16 -6.15
N GLY A 103 -9.88 7.46 -6.85
CA GLY A 103 -9.68 7.61 -8.28
C GLY A 103 -8.71 8.75 -8.62
N ASN A 104 -8.13 8.68 -9.83
CA ASN A 104 -7.08 9.62 -10.25
C ASN A 104 -7.57 11.06 -10.39
N GLU A 105 -8.76 11.28 -10.93
CA GLU A 105 -9.29 12.62 -11.22
C GLU A 105 -9.46 13.41 -9.93
N ARG A 106 -10.20 12.86 -8.97
CA ARG A 106 -10.36 13.45 -7.64
C ARG A 106 -9.03 13.62 -6.89
N LEU A 107 -8.10 12.67 -7.03
CA LEU A 107 -6.77 12.79 -6.44
C LEU A 107 -6.00 14.01 -6.98
N LEU A 108 -6.02 14.21 -8.31
CA LEU A 108 -5.38 15.35 -8.96
C LEU A 108 -6.05 16.66 -8.59
N GLU A 109 -7.38 16.69 -8.49
CA GLU A 109 -8.15 17.86 -8.08
C GLU A 109 -7.89 18.23 -6.61
N GLU A 110 -8.09 17.29 -5.67
CA GLU A 110 -8.01 17.54 -4.22
C GLU A 110 -6.59 17.87 -3.75
N LEU A 111 -5.57 17.27 -4.37
CA LEU A 111 -4.16 17.51 -4.00
C LEU A 111 -3.45 18.49 -4.92
N HIS A 112 -4.15 19.10 -5.87
CA HIS A 112 -3.55 19.90 -6.94
C HIS A 112 -2.39 19.16 -7.65
N GLY A 113 -2.60 17.87 -7.85
CA GLY A 113 -1.64 16.96 -8.43
C GLY A 113 -1.41 17.23 -9.91
N ARG A 114 -0.16 17.05 -10.33
CA ARG A 114 0.28 17.20 -11.72
C ARG A 114 0.97 15.93 -12.18
N ILE A 115 0.62 15.46 -13.37
CA ILE A 115 1.36 14.39 -14.03
C ILE A 115 2.66 15.01 -14.57
N ILE A 116 3.80 14.63 -13.98
CA ILE A 116 5.13 15.16 -14.33
C ILE A 116 5.87 14.26 -15.32
N ASP A 117 5.48 12.99 -15.42
CA ASP A 117 6.00 12.09 -16.45
C ASP A 117 4.95 11.03 -16.86
N ARG A 118 5.06 10.55 -18.10
CA ARG A 118 4.19 9.53 -18.69
C ARG A 118 5.02 8.52 -19.45
N ASP A 119 4.83 7.24 -19.13
CA ASP A 119 5.42 6.14 -19.87
C ASP A 119 4.40 5.02 -20.02
N ARG A 120 3.98 4.71 -21.26
CA ARG A 120 2.90 3.75 -21.58
C ARG A 120 1.65 3.93 -20.70
N ASP A 121 1.36 2.97 -19.82
CA ASP A 121 0.26 2.99 -18.85
C ASP A 121 0.61 3.66 -17.50
N ALA A 122 1.91 3.91 -17.27
CA ALA A 122 2.43 4.50 -16.05
C ALA A 122 2.32 6.04 -16.04
N ARG A 123 1.98 6.60 -14.88
CA ARG A 123 1.86 8.05 -14.68
C ARG A 123 2.58 8.44 -13.40
N LEU A 124 3.59 9.29 -13.49
CA LEU A 124 4.25 9.88 -12.33
C LEU A 124 3.51 11.16 -11.95
N ILE A 125 2.96 11.18 -10.75
CA ILE A 125 2.12 12.26 -10.22
C ILE A 125 2.89 12.95 -9.10
N SER A 126 2.91 14.27 -9.14
CA SER A 126 3.54 15.13 -8.14
C SER A 126 2.53 16.12 -7.59
N PHE A 127 2.50 16.28 -6.28
CA PHE A 127 1.72 17.32 -5.60
C PHE A 127 2.53 17.89 -4.43
N ASP A 128 2.18 19.11 -4.04
CA ASP A 128 2.74 19.72 -2.85
C ASP A 128 1.88 19.36 -1.63
N THR A 129 2.53 18.97 -0.55
CA THR A 129 1.86 18.69 0.73
C THR A 129 2.18 19.75 1.79
N GLY A 130 3.00 20.75 1.47
CA GLY A 130 3.49 21.75 2.43
C GLY A 130 4.42 21.18 3.50
N GLN A 131 4.93 19.96 3.30
CA GLN A 131 5.78 19.25 4.27
C GLN A 131 7.26 19.28 3.84
N VAL A 132 8.16 19.04 4.80
CA VAL A 132 9.64 19.06 4.60
C VAL A 132 10.12 18.08 3.51
N ASN A 133 9.35 17.03 3.21
CA ASN A 133 9.67 16.04 2.17
C ASN A 133 8.88 16.24 0.87
N ALA A 134 8.48 17.49 0.57
CA ALA A 134 7.87 17.86 -0.70
C ALA A 134 8.89 17.88 -1.86
N PRO A 135 8.44 17.70 -3.12
CA PRO A 135 7.08 17.35 -3.50
C PRO A 135 6.76 15.88 -3.22
N TYR A 136 5.51 15.57 -2.87
CA TYR A 136 5.08 14.18 -2.72
C TYR A 136 4.88 13.56 -4.10
N ARG A 137 5.47 12.37 -4.32
CA ARG A 137 5.42 11.66 -5.61
C ARG A 137 4.73 10.31 -5.50
N LEU A 138 3.81 10.06 -6.41
CA LEU A 138 3.14 8.77 -6.62
C LEU A 138 3.40 8.28 -8.04
N ILE A 139 3.70 6.99 -8.19
CA ILE A 139 3.69 6.32 -9.49
C ILE A 139 2.41 5.48 -9.61
N ARG A 140 1.61 5.76 -10.63
CA ARG A 140 0.56 4.85 -11.08
C ARG A 140 1.19 3.82 -12.00
N VAL A 141 1.06 2.54 -11.69
CA VAL A 141 1.55 1.43 -12.52
C VAL A 141 0.46 0.40 -12.72
N ARG A 142 0.51 -0.34 -13.82
CA ARG A 142 -0.35 -1.51 -14.03
C ARG A 142 0.42 -2.76 -13.67
N ASP A 143 -0.15 -3.60 -12.82
CA ASP A 143 0.38 -4.94 -12.56
C ASP A 143 0.13 -5.81 -13.80
N SER A 144 1.20 -6.36 -14.37
CA SER A 144 1.16 -7.17 -15.58
C SER A 144 0.51 -8.55 -15.38
N THR A 145 0.44 -9.03 -14.14
CA THR A 145 -0.15 -10.33 -13.79
C THR A 145 -1.65 -10.21 -13.53
N THR A 146 -2.08 -9.14 -12.87
CA THR A 146 -3.49 -8.96 -12.45
C THR A 146 -4.25 -7.94 -13.31
N GLY A 147 -3.54 -7.13 -14.09
CA GLY A 147 -4.10 -6.02 -14.86
C GLY A 147 -4.53 -4.82 -14.01
N GLN A 148 -4.39 -4.89 -12.69
CA GLN A 148 -4.83 -3.87 -11.74
C GLN A 148 -3.89 -2.67 -11.72
N PHE A 149 -4.43 -1.48 -11.45
CA PHE A 149 -3.62 -0.28 -11.31
C PHE A 149 -3.27 -0.01 -9.85
N TYR A 150 -1.98 0.18 -9.57
CA TYR A 150 -1.46 0.51 -8.24
C TYR A 150 -0.95 1.94 -8.20
N LEU A 151 -1.12 2.61 -7.05
CA LEU A 151 -0.57 3.93 -6.78
C LEU A 151 0.46 3.80 -5.65
N LEU A 152 1.73 3.89 -5.99
CA LEU A 152 2.84 3.66 -5.05
C LEU A 152 3.60 4.96 -4.78
N ARG A 153 3.94 5.21 -3.52
CA ARG A 153 4.77 6.35 -3.14
C ARG A 153 6.21 6.10 -3.57
N VAL A 154 6.83 7.12 -4.17
CA VAL A 154 8.24 7.12 -4.56
C VAL A 154 8.97 8.34 -3.99
N PRO A 155 10.32 8.32 -3.90
CA PRO A 155 11.10 9.45 -3.41
C PRO A 155 10.83 10.76 -4.18
N PRO A 156 10.87 11.91 -3.49
CA PRO A 156 10.59 13.24 -4.07
C PRO A 156 11.62 13.71 -5.11
N ARG A 157 12.73 12.97 -5.27
CA ARG A 157 13.79 13.25 -6.26
C ARG A 157 13.59 12.55 -7.60
N ILE A 158 12.77 11.50 -7.67
CA ILE A 158 12.55 10.69 -8.89
C ILE A 158 11.67 11.42 -9.90
N SER A 159 12.20 11.77 -11.07
CA SER A 159 11.51 12.60 -12.07
C SER A 159 10.93 11.83 -13.25
N THR A 160 11.19 10.53 -13.39
CA THR A 160 10.71 9.71 -14.51
C THR A 160 9.92 8.49 -14.02
N CYS A 161 9.00 8.00 -14.84
CA CYS A 161 8.25 6.77 -14.62
C CYS A 161 9.20 5.57 -14.54
N HIS A 162 10.18 5.47 -15.44
CA HIS A 162 11.18 4.41 -15.44
C HIS A 162 11.91 4.30 -14.10
N ASP A 163 12.46 5.41 -13.61
CA ASP A 163 13.18 5.46 -12.33
C ASP A 163 12.26 5.14 -11.15
N ALA A 164 11.01 5.61 -11.21
CA ALA A 164 10.00 5.34 -10.20
C ALA A 164 9.67 3.85 -10.11
N ILE A 165 9.46 3.20 -11.25
CA ILE A 165 9.17 1.78 -11.32
C ILE A 165 10.39 0.97 -10.84
N ALA A 166 11.59 1.28 -11.33
CA ALA A 166 12.83 0.64 -10.87
C ALA A 166 12.96 0.70 -9.34
N TRP A 167 12.69 1.87 -8.76
CA TRP A 167 12.71 2.06 -7.30
C TRP A 167 11.70 1.18 -6.57
N THR A 168 10.50 0.96 -7.11
CA THR A 168 9.50 0.06 -6.49
C THR A 168 9.97 -1.39 -6.44
N PHE A 169 10.86 -1.80 -7.34
CA PHE A 169 11.53 -3.10 -7.32
C PHE A 169 12.83 -3.11 -6.51
N SER A 170 13.18 -2.02 -5.83
CA SER A 170 14.47 -1.85 -5.13
C SER A 170 15.68 -2.01 -6.06
N LEU A 171 15.51 -1.63 -7.33
CA LEU A 171 16.54 -1.65 -8.36
C LEU A 171 16.98 -0.22 -8.69
N ARG A 172 18.19 -0.09 -9.20
CA ARG A 172 18.59 1.15 -9.88
C ARG A 172 18.01 1.20 -11.30
N PRO A 173 17.82 2.40 -11.88
CA PRO A 173 17.28 2.54 -13.23
C PRO A 173 18.03 1.75 -14.31
N ASP A 174 19.36 1.67 -14.23
CA ASP A 174 20.23 0.91 -15.14
C ASP A 174 20.08 -0.61 -15.02
N GLN A 175 19.61 -1.08 -13.87
CA GLN A 175 19.38 -2.50 -13.59
C GLN A 175 17.96 -2.93 -13.95
N TYR A 176 17.06 -1.97 -14.15
CA TYR A 176 15.69 -2.22 -14.50
C TYR A 176 15.56 -2.23 -16.03
N ASN A 177 15.75 -3.42 -16.62
CA ASN A 177 15.57 -3.64 -18.05
C ASN A 177 14.54 -4.76 -18.29
N PRO A 178 13.25 -4.45 -18.12
CA PRO A 178 12.20 -5.45 -18.29
C PRO A 178 12.13 -5.90 -19.75
N ILE A 179 12.32 -7.19 -19.97
CA ILE A 179 12.25 -7.86 -21.29
C ILE A 179 10.87 -7.65 -21.94
N LYS A 180 9.85 -7.40 -21.12
CA LYS A 180 8.53 -6.89 -21.48
C LYS A 180 8.00 -6.04 -20.34
N GLU A 181 7.92 -4.74 -20.57
CA GLU A 181 6.94 -3.89 -19.89
C GLU A 181 5.75 -3.78 -20.84
N THR A 182 4.55 -3.93 -20.30
CA THR A 182 3.31 -3.75 -21.09
C THR A 182 2.46 -2.73 -20.36
#